data_AF-A0A3Q0KQQ0-F1
#
_entry.id   AF-A0A3Q0KQQ0-F1
#
_cell.length_a   1.000
_cell.length_b   1.000
_cell.length_c   1.000
_cell.angle_alpha   90.00
_cell.angle_beta   90.00
_cell.angle_gamma   90.00
#
_symmetry.space_group_name_H-M   'P 1'
#
loop_
_entity.id
_entity.type
_entity.pdbx_description
1 polymer ?
#
loop_
_entity_poly.entity_id
_entity_poly.type
_entity_poly.pdbx_seq_one_letter_code
_entity_poly.pdbx_strand_id
1 'polypeptide(L)'
;MEDKKTFSQLGIGDELQKACHNLQWKEPTAIQVLSIPPALEGRNLVALAETGSGKTGAYALPIIQKLLRDAHPFFALILVPTRELAAQVQTQFHALGKTIGLSTALLVGGVPITQQSDLMKVSPPHVVIATPGRFVDHLKKTKGFDELKFSNLRILVIDEADRMLGVDFESVIEKILCIVPAQRQTFLFSATMTDKVGKLQRASILDPVRVSTRKSKFQSLTNLRQYVHLVPQCEIDSYLVYFLRVALCPEIQVPGLDLIKLQSTSTENLDCANQSFMSTSVIVFTRTRVASNRLNLLLRQFLRQPVIALNGDMPQAQRLGALHKFKRTQGAVLVATDVASRGLDIPQVGLVVNYDVPLDAKTYMHRVGRTARAGRLGCALTLLTQYSVTFFLKEIESHLISAGGLGHERIPALVEPNSSVDKQLEKAIEELNIGVKEASLRANQAVESMRKRVKSKGVTIFTAVDDLPTPNINDIATKPGLKRTSWASEAPASKKQEISEIMNAMSTVPGGQTNENDFISISTSKQKKRRNVSDTKKKSRNNSNKNKSKTSKRGKPFRNHGKYE
;
A
#
# COMPACT_ATOMS: atom_id res chain seq x y z
N MET A 1 20.38 26.40 -6.13
CA MET A 1 19.49 25.76 -7.13
C MET A 1 20.38 24.79 -7.89
N GLU A 2 20.15 23.48 -7.76
CA GLU A 2 20.83 22.51 -8.64
C GLU A 2 20.37 22.76 -10.08
N ASP A 3 21.32 22.88 -11.02
CA ASP A 3 21.01 23.06 -12.44
C ASP A 3 20.07 21.95 -12.90
N LYS A 4 18.86 22.36 -13.33
CA LYS A 4 17.84 21.44 -13.81
C LYS A 4 18.30 20.80 -15.11
N LYS A 5 18.62 19.50 -15.05
CA LYS A 5 19.03 18.76 -16.25
C LYS A 5 17.89 18.61 -17.24
N THR A 6 18.19 18.57 -18.53
CA THR A 6 17.22 18.30 -19.60
C THR A 6 17.32 16.85 -20.09
N PHE A 7 16.29 16.34 -20.78
CA PHE A 7 16.35 14.99 -21.37
C PHE A 7 17.48 14.83 -22.41
N SER A 8 17.78 15.89 -23.17
CA SER A 8 18.92 15.91 -24.09
C SER A 8 20.25 15.67 -23.36
N GLN A 9 20.45 16.33 -22.21
CA GLN A 9 21.65 16.14 -21.38
C GLN A 9 21.75 14.75 -20.75
N LEU A 10 20.65 13.99 -20.70
CA LEU A 10 20.66 12.58 -20.26
C LEU A 10 21.00 11.60 -21.40
N GLY A 11 21.24 12.10 -22.62
CA GLY A 11 21.54 11.29 -23.81
C GLY A 11 20.31 10.80 -24.58
N ILE A 12 19.11 11.33 -24.31
CA ILE A 12 17.88 10.94 -25.00
C ILE A 12 17.80 11.58 -26.39
N GLY A 13 17.57 10.78 -27.43
CA GLY A 13 17.44 11.26 -28.82
C GLY A 13 16.19 12.12 -29.07
N ASP A 14 16.23 12.93 -30.12
CA ASP A 14 15.23 13.98 -30.41
C ASP A 14 13.80 13.45 -30.58
N GLU A 15 13.61 12.26 -31.16
CA GLU A 15 12.29 11.64 -31.31
C GLU A 15 11.63 11.38 -29.96
N LEU A 16 12.39 10.86 -29.01
CA LEU A 16 11.91 10.60 -27.65
C LEU A 16 11.76 11.88 -26.84
N GLN A 17 12.59 12.90 -27.08
CA GLN A 17 12.39 14.21 -26.48
C GLN A 17 11.05 14.84 -26.92
N LYS A 18 10.71 14.75 -28.21
CA LYS A 18 9.40 15.18 -28.74
C LYS A 18 8.25 14.39 -28.09
N ALA A 19 8.41 13.08 -27.92
CA ALA A 19 7.42 12.26 -27.23
C ALA A 19 7.24 12.67 -25.75
N CYS A 20 8.34 12.96 -25.04
CA CYS A 20 8.30 13.47 -23.66
C CYS A 20 7.58 14.83 -23.59
N HIS A 21 7.87 15.74 -24.51
CA HIS A 21 7.20 17.04 -24.58
C HIS A 21 5.68 16.89 -24.80
N ASN A 22 5.26 15.99 -25.71
CA ASN A 22 3.85 15.70 -25.96
C ASN A 22 3.14 15.09 -24.74
N LEU A 23 3.88 14.34 -23.91
CA LEU A 23 3.40 13.82 -22.63
C LEU A 23 3.48 14.84 -21.48
N GLN A 24 3.85 16.09 -21.78
CA GLN A 24 4.06 17.17 -20.82
C GLN A 24 5.17 16.89 -19.79
N TRP A 25 6.11 16.01 -20.12
CA TRP A 25 7.32 15.77 -19.33
C TRP A 25 8.34 16.86 -19.67
N LYS A 26 8.17 18.02 -19.04
CA LYS A 26 9.04 19.19 -19.27
C LYS A 26 10.47 18.97 -18.78
N GLU A 27 10.61 18.33 -17.63
CA GLU A 27 11.89 18.11 -16.95
C GLU A 27 11.99 16.65 -16.47
N PRO A 28 13.17 16.02 -16.55
CA PRO A 28 13.39 14.69 -16.01
C PRO A 28 13.29 14.68 -14.48
N THR A 29 12.70 13.64 -13.92
CA THR A 29 12.62 13.47 -12.47
C THR A 29 13.98 13.06 -11.88
N ALA A 30 14.16 13.23 -10.57
CA ALA A 30 15.42 12.87 -9.91
C ALA A 30 15.86 11.42 -10.17
N ILE A 31 14.92 10.46 -10.20
CA ILE A 31 15.27 9.07 -10.51
C ILE A 31 15.67 8.89 -11.99
N GLN A 32 15.04 9.62 -12.91
CA GLN A 32 15.37 9.60 -14.34
C GLN A 32 16.77 10.17 -14.59
N VAL A 33 17.12 11.27 -13.92
CA VAL A 33 18.46 11.87 -13.97
C VAL A 33 19.54 10.87 -13.53
N LEU A 34 19.27 10.10 -12.47
CA LEU A 34 20.22 9.14 -11.92
C LEU A 34 20.30 7.82 -12.72
N SER A 35 19.17 7.35 -13.28
CA SER A 35 19.10 6.01 -13.88
C SER A 35 19.26 5.97 -15.39
N ILE A 36 18.89 7.04 -16.12
CA ILE A 36 18.91 7.02 -17.60
C ILE A 36 20.34 6.90 -18.16
N PRO A 37 21.33 7.72 -17.74
CA PRO A 37 22.69 7.60 -18.28
C PRO A 37 23.30 6.20 -18.15
N PRO A 38 23.35 5.57 -16.94
CA PRO A 38 23.90 4.22 -16.83
C PRO A 38 23.07 3.15 -17.56
N ALA A 39 21.76 3.36 -17.75
CA ALA A 39 20.93 2.47 -18.57
C ALA A 39 21.36 2.50 -20.04
N LEU A 40 21.62 3.70 -20.60
CA LEU A 40 22.07 3.88 -21.98
C LEU A 40 23.46 3.29 -22.21
N GLU A 41 24.36 3.39 -21.23
CA GLU A 41 25.70 2.78 -21.24
C GLU A 41 25.67 1.24 -21.19
N GLY A 42 24.51 0.62 -20.96
CA GLY A 42 24.38 -0.85 -20.91
C GLY A 42 24.60 -1.45 -19.53
N ARG A 43 24.70 -0.65 -18.47
CA ARG A 43 24.89 -1.14 -17.09
C ARG A 43 23.60 -1.67 -16.50
N ASN A 44 23.72 -2.67 -15.63
CA ASN A 44 22.61 -3.15 -14.81
C ASN A 44 22.25 -2.11 -13.74
N LEU A 45 20.98 -2.06 -13.32
CA LEU A 45 20.50 -1.03 -12.41
C LEU A 45 19.72 -1.57 -11.22
N VAL A 46 19.96 -0.96 -10.07
CA VAL A 46 19.11 -1.07 -8.88
C VAL A 46 18.71 0.33 -8.47
N ALA A 47 17.44 0.66 -8.66
CA ALA A 47 16.89 1.99 -8.51
C ALA A 47 15.87 2.03 -7.36
N LEU A 48 16.24 2.71 -6.28
CA LEU A 48 15.39 2.93 -5.11
C LEU A 48 14.70 4.29 -5.19
N ALA A 49 13.39 4.27 -5.47
CA ALA A 49 12.59 5.48 -5.50
C ALA A 49 11.11 5.18 -5.18
N GLU A 50 10.44 6.16 -4.59
CA GLU A 50 9.03 6.04 -4.22
C GLU A 50 8.08 5.90 -5.43
N THR A 51 6.85 5.49 -5.18
CA THR A 51 5.81 5.44 -6.23
C THR A 51 5.48 6.84 -6.72
N GLY A 52 5.38 7.03 -8.04
CA GLY A 52 5.12 8.35 -8.63
C GLY A 52 6.38 9.19 -8.90
N SER A 53 7.57 8.70 -8.56
CA SER A 53 8.85 9.39 -8.84
C SER A 53 9.29 9.40 -10.31
N GLY A 54 8.51 8.82 -11.23
CA GLY A 54 8.86 8.75 -12.67
C GLY A 54 9.66 7.52 -13.08
N LYS A 55 9.69 6.45 -12.25
CA LYS A 55 10.41 5.18 -12.51
C LYS A 55 10.13 4.58 -13.88
N THR A 56 8.86 4.59 -14.32
CA THR A 56 8.48 4.03 -15.62
C THR A 56 9.17 4.73 -16.78
N GLY A 57 9.20 6.06 -16.81
CA GLY A 57 9.99 6.81 -17.80
C GLY A 57 11.49 6.50 -17.70
N ALA A 58 12.00 6.26 -16.49
CA ALA A 58 13.40 6.00 -16.19
C ALA A 58 13.94 4.71 -16.84
N TYR A 59 13.10 3.69 -17.03
CA TYR A 59 13.46 2.49 -17.81
C TYR A 59 12.86 2.48 -19.22
N ALA A 60 11.69 3.09 -19.45
CA ALA A 60 11.05 3.09 -20.76
C ALA A 60 11.88 3.84 -21.81
N LEU A 61 12.40 5.03 -21.47
CA LEU A 61 13.20 5.84 -22.39
C LEU A 61 14.45 5.12 -22.90
N PRO A 62 15.33 4.56 -22.05
CA PRO A 62 16.51 3.83 -22.54
C PRO A 62 16.15 2.54 -23.29
N ILE A 63 15.05 1.85 -22.94
CA ILE A 63 14.58 0.67 -23.70
C ILE A 63 14.16 1.06 -25.11
N ILE A 64 13.30 2.08 -25.25
CA ILE A 64 12.81 2.53 -26.56
C ILE A 64 13.94 3.10 -27.40
N GLN A 65 14.90 3.82 -26.79
CA GLN A 65 16.06 4.33 -27.51
C GLN A 65 16.97 3.24 -28.06
N LYS A 66 17.10 2.11 -27.36
CA LYS A 66 17.84 0.94 -27.88
C LYS A 66 17.06 0.24 -28.99
N LEU A 67 15.74 0.12 -28.85
CA LEU A 67 14.86 -0.38 -29.90
C LEU A 67 14.90 0.46 -31.19
N LEU A 68 15.12 1.77 -31.09
CA LEU A 68 15.33 2.63 -32.26
C LEU A 68 16.59 2.27 -33.07
N ARG A 69 17.58 1.63 -32.45
CA ARG A 69 18.83 1.21 -33.11
C ARG A 69 18.76 -0.23 -33.60
N ASP A 70 18.11 -1.10 -32.83
CA ASP A 70 18.00 -2.53 -33.12
C ASP A 70 16.59 -3.02 -32.74
N ALA A 71 15.67 -2.91 -33.70
CA ALA A 71 14.28 -3.28 -33.50
C ALA A 71 14.07 -4.76 -33.81
N HIS A 72 13.84 -5.56 -32.78
CA HIS A 72 13.43 -6.96 -32.94
C HIS A 72 12.35 -7.35 -31.92
N PRO A 73 11.53 -8.38 -32.22
CA PRO A 73 10.54 -8.89 -31.26
C PRO A 73 11.17 -9.38 -29.95
N PHE A 74 10.39 -9.33 -28.87
CA PHE A 74 10.74 -9.79 -27.52
C PHE A 74 12.03 -9.19 -26.95
N PHE A 75 12.34 -7.95 -27.35
CA PHE A 75 13.52 -7.19 -26.92
C PHE A 75 13.57 -6.98 -25.39
N ALA A 76 12.43 -6.65 -24.79
CA ALA A 76 12.34 -6.40 -23.34
C ALA A 76 11.16 -7.13 -22.66
N LEU A 77 11.41 -7.61 -21.44
CA LEU A 77 10.40 -8.14 -20.52
C LEU A 77 10.32 -7.26 -19.29
N ILE A 78 9.12 -6.79 -18.96
CA ILE A 78 8.84 -5.97 -17.79
C ILE A 78 7.90 -6.73 -16.86
N LEU A 79 8.42 -7.12 -15.70
CA LEU A 79 7.67 -7.78 -14.65
C LEU A 79 7.16 -6.75 -13.64
N VAL A 80 5.86 -6.77 -13.40
CA VAL A 80 5.17 -5.90 -12.45
C VAL A 80 4.27 -6.70 -11.51
N PRO A 81 4.08 -6.29 -10.25
CA PRO A 81 3.30 -7.06 -9.26
C PRO A 81 1.82 -7.18 -9.57
N THR A 82 1.20 -6.17 -10.21
CA THR A 82 -0.26 -6.11 -10.37
C THR A 82 -0.68 -5.81 -11.80
N ARG A 83 -1.92 -6.20 -12.13
CA ARG A 83 -2.49 -6.04 -13.49
C ARG A 83 -2.67 -4.57 -13.84
N GLU A 84 -2.94 -3.75 -12.84
CA GLU A 84 -3.17 -2.31 -12.94
C GLU A 84 -1.88 -1.60 -13.31
N LEU A 85 -0.79 -1.91 -12.60
CA LEU A 85 0.51 -1.35 -12.90
C LEU A 85 0.96 -1.77 -14.30
N ALA A 86 0.73 -3.04 -14.66
CA ALA A 86 1.02 -3.53 -16.01
C ALA A 86 0.34 -2.68 -17.10
N ALA A 87 -0.95 -2.41 -16.95
CA ALA A 87 -1.71 -1.57 -17.90
C ALA A 87 -1.22 -0.11 -17.93
N GLN A 88 -0.79 0.44 -16.78
CA GLN A 88 -0.22 1.78 -16.70
C GLN A 88 1.13 1.86 -17.40
N VAL A 89 2.02 0.91 -17.16
CA VAL A 89 3.30 0.80 -17.86
C VAL A 89 3.06 0.66 -19.36
N GLN A 90 2.14 -0.20 -19.78
CA GLN A 90 1.81 -0.38 -21.20
C GLN A 90 1.34 0.93 -21.85
N THR A 91 0.49 1.70 -21.17
CA THR A 91 0.01 2.99 -21.67
C THR A 91 1.17 3.97 -21.87
N GLN A 92 2.14 3.99 -20.94
CA GLN A 92 3.31 4.86 -21.08
C GLN A 92 4.22 4.42 -22.23
N PHE A 93 4.44 3.11 -22.43
CA PHE A 93 5.19 2.60 -23.58
C PHE A 93 4.53 2.99 -24.91
N HIS A 94 3.22 2.79 -25.06
CA HIS A 94 2.51 3.22 -26.27
C HIS A 94 2.59 4.72 -26.51
N ALA A 95 2.49 5.53 -25.45
CA ALA A 95 2.55 6.98 -25.58
C ALA A 95 3.93 7.47 -26.01
N LEU A 96 5.00 6.90 -25.44
CA LEU A 96 6.39 7.21 -25.81
C LEU A 96 6.77 6.67 -27.19
N GLY A 97 6.30 5.47 -27.53
CA GLY A 97 6.62 4.77 -28.77
C GLY A 97 5.64 5.01 -29.93
N LYS A 98 4.69 5.96 -29.79
CA LYS A 98 3.60 6.18 -30.75
C LYS A 98 4.12 6.45 -32.17
N THR A 99 5.20 7.21 -32.32
CA THR A 99 5.79 7.57 -33.61
C THR A 99 6.67 6.48 -34.21
N ILE A 100 7.06 5.48 -33.40
CA ILE A 100 8.07 4.47 -33.75
C ILE A 100 7.41 3.14 -34.16
N GLY A 101 6.08 3.01 -34.01
CA GLY A 101 5.38 1.75 -34.26
C GLY A 101 5.66 0.69 -33.19
N LEU A 102 5.90 1.12 -31.94
CA LEU A 102 6.22 0.23 -30.84
C LEU A 102 5.06 -0.71 -30.50
N SER A 103 5.19 -1.99 -30.88
CA SER A 103 4.29 -3.07 -30.44
C SER A 103 4.60 -3.53 -29.01
N THR A 104 3.56 -3.70 -28.18
CA THR A 104 3.66 -4.24 -26.82
C THR A 104 2.61 -5.31 -26.54
N ALA A 105 2.92 -6.27 -25.68
CA ALA A 105 1.95 -7.27 -25.21
C ALA A 105 1.75 -7.17 -23.70
N LEU A 106 0.50 -7.28 -23.25
CA LEU A 106 0.11 -7.24 -21.84
C LEU A 106 -0.34 -8.62 -21.36
N LEU A 107 0.47 -9.24 -20.49
CA LEU A 107 0.21 -10.56 -19.95
C LEU A 107 -0.27 -10.47 -18.49
N VAL A 108 -1.58 -10.36 -18.34
CA VAL A 108 -2.26 -10.24 -17.03
C VAL A 108 -3.38 -11.25 -16.89
N GLY A 109 -3.68 -11.66 -15.65
CA GLY A 109 -4.83 -12.52 -15.40
C GLY A 109 -6.17 -11.83 -15.68
N GLY A 110 -7.26 -12.60 -15.70
CA GLY A 110 -8.62 -12.06 -15.93
C GLY A 110 -8.95 -11.80 -17.40
N VAL A 111 -7.97 -11.90 -18.29
CA VAL A 111 -8.16 -11.97 -19.75
C VAL A 111 -7.88 -13.42 -20.19
N PRO A 112 -8.63 -14.02 -21.12
CA PRO A 112 -8.35 -15.36 -21.64
C PRO A 112 -6.92 -15.51 -22.17
N ILE A 113 -6.31 -16.69 -21.95
CA ILE A 113 -4.91 -16.94 -22.35
C ILE A 113 -4.75 -17.08 -23.86
N THR A 114 -5.76 -17.65 -24.50
CA THR A 114 -5.88 -17.78 -25.95
C THR A 114 -5.83 -16.41 -26.62
N GLN A 115 -6.66 -15.47 -26.15
CA GLN A 115 -6.67 -14.09 -26.64
C GLN A 115 -5.30 -13.42 -26.53
N GLN A 116 -4.60 -13.56 -25.39
CA GLN A 116 -3.24 -13.03 -25.22
C GLN A 116 -2.24 -13.70 -26.16
N SER A 117 -2.31 -15.02 -26.34
CA SER A 117 -1.42 -15.75 -27.24
C SER A 117 -1.66 -15.43 -28.71
N ASP A 118 -2.91 -15.24 -29.13
CA ASP A 118 -3.26 -14.97 -30.52
C ASP A 118 -2.81 -13.57 -30.91
N LEU A 119 -2.97 -12.58 -30.03
CA LEU A 119 -2.43 -11.23 -30.23
C LEU A 119 -0.89 -11.24 -30.42
N MET A 120 -0.16 -12.03 -29.63
CA MET A 120 1.30 -12.16 -29.77
C MET A 120 1.73 -12.89 -31.05
N LYS A 121 0.87 -13.73 -31.65
CA LYS A 121 1.14 -14.39 -32.93
C LYS A 121 0.91 -13.44 -34.11
N VAL A 122 -0.19 -12.68 -34.07
CA VAL A 122 -0.55 -11.71 -35.12
C VAL A 122 0.43 -10.55 -35.17
N SER A 123 0.81 -10.00 -34.01
CA SER A 123 1.81 -8.94 -33.91
C SER A 123 2.82 -9.28 -32.82
N PRO A 124 3.98 -9.85 -33.19
CA PRO A 124 5.07 -10.09 -32.26
C PRO A 124 5.47 -8.78 -31.54
N PRO A 125 5.35 -8.71 -30.21
CA PRO A 125 5.63 -7.48 -29.47
C PRO A 125 7.13 -7.23 -29.38
N HIS A 126 7.54 -5.96 -29.35
CA HIS A 126 8.92 -5.60 -28.96
C HIS A 126 9.08 -5.68 -27.44
N VAL A 127 8.05 -5.29 -26.69
CA VAL A 127 8.06 -5.25 -25.22
C VAL A 127 6.92 -6.10 -24.65
N VAL A 128 7.24 -7.06 -23.79
CA VAL A 128 6.27 -7.85 -23.04
C VAL A 128 6.15 -7.29 -21.64
N ILE A 129 4.95 -6.91 -21.21
CA ILE A 129 4.66 -6.41 -19.87
C ILE A 129 3.78 -7.44 -19.18
N ALA A 130 4.22 -7.98 -18.05
CA ALA A 130 3.57 -9.14 -17.47
C ALA A 130 3.51 -9.11 -15.95
N THR A 131 2.42 -9.67 -15.40
CA THR A 131 2.43 -10.16 -14.02
C THR A 131 3.12 -11.52 -13.95
N PRO A 132 4.01 -11.79 -12.97
CA PRO A 132 4.81 -13.02 -12.94
C PRO A 132 3.99 -14.31 -13.05
N GLY A 133 2.90 -14.42 -12.29
CA GLY A 133 2.04 -15.60 -12.32
C GLY A 133 1.43 -15.85 -13.71
N ARG A 134 1.01 -14.79 -14.41
CA ARG A 134 0.46 -14.93 -15.77
C ARG A 134 1.53 -15.26 -16.80
N PHE A 135 2.74 -14.71 -16.65
CA PHE A 135 3.86 -15.08 -17.51
C PHE A 135 4.16 -16.57 -17.41
N VAL A 136 4.21 -17.12 -16.19
CA VAL A 136 4.41 -18.56 -15.95
C VAL A 136 3.24 -19.41 -16.47
N ASP A 137 2.00 -18.92 -16.42
CA ASP A 137 0.89 -19.60 -17.09
C ASP A 137 1.10 -19.71 -18.61
N HIS A 138 1.60 -18.67 -19.26
CA HIS A 138 1.94 -18.72 -20.69
C HIS A 138 3.07 -19.71 -20.97
N LEU A 139 4.11 -19.76 -20.13
CA LEU A 139 5.19 -20.77 -20.25
C LEU A 139 4.65 -22.21 -20.22
N LYS A 140 3.57 -22.46 -19.46
CA LYS A 140 2.98 -23.80 -19.33
C LYS A 140 1.97 -24.14 -20.42
N LYS A 141 1.20 -23.15 -20.91
CA LYS A 141 -0.04 -23.38 -21.66
C LYS A 141 0.02 -22.86 -23.11
N THR A 142 0.92 -21.94 -23.42
CA THR A 142 1.03 -21.36 -24.77
C THR A 142 2.14 -22.06 -25.54
N LYS A 143 1.77 -22.76 -26.63
CA LYS A 143 2.74 -23.41 -27.52
C LYS A 143 3.75 -22.40 -28.07
N GLY A 144 5.04 -22.72 -27.98
CA GLY A 144 6.16 -21.88 -28.43
C GLY A 144 6.41 -20.63 -27.56
N PHE A 145 5.87 -20.57 -26.35
CA PHE A 145 6.21 -19.54 -25.37
C PHE A 145 7.23 -20.13 -24.38
N ASP A 146 8.46 -20.26 -24.83
CA ASP A 146 9.57 -20.96 -24.16
C ASP A 146 10.89 -20.18 -24.31
N GLU A 147 12.01 -20.77 -23.92
CA GLU A 147 13.34 -20.16 -24.00
C GLU A 147 13.72 -19.72 -25.42
N LEU A 148 13.29 -20.44 -26.45
CA LEU A 148 13.58 -20.11 -27.85
C LEU A 148 12.91 -18.79 -28.22
N LYS A 149 11.69 -18.56 -27.74
CA LYS A 149 10.94 -17.31 -27.95
C LYS A 149 11.63 -16.10 -27.35
N PHE A 150 12.31 -16.28 -26.21
CA PHE A 150 12.99 -15.21 -25.46
C PHE A 150 14.51 -15.18 -25.68
N SER A 151 15.05 -15.99 -26.60
CA SER A 151 16.48 -16.10 -26.89
C SER A 151 17.16 -14.76 -27.21
N ASN A 152 16.45 -13.85 -27.87
CA ASN A 152 16.95 -12.52 -28.22
C ASN A 152 16.67 -11.44 -27.17
N LEU A 153 16.07 -11.77 -26.03
CA LEU A 153 15.74 -10.79 -25.00
C LEU A 153 17.00 -10.08 -24.48
N ARG A 154 17.04 -8.74 -24.61
CA ARG A 154 18.17 -7.91 -24.21
C ARG A 154 17.98 -7.26 -22.86
N ILE A 155 16.73 -6.97 -22.47
CA ILE A 155 16.43 -6.21 -21.25
C ILE A 155 15.37 -6.90 -20.39
N LEU A 156 15.67 -7.10 -19.11
CA LEU A 156 14.71 -7.52 -18.08
C LEU A 156 14.48 -6.35 -17.11
N VAL A 157 13.22 -6.02 -16.85
CA VAL A 157 12.83 -5.04 -15.83
C VAL A 157 12.00 -5.73 -14.76
N ILE A 158 12.33 -5.47 -13.50
CA ILE A 158 11.61 -5.92 -12.31
C ILE A 158 11.16 -4.66 -11.57
N ASP A 159 9.93 -4.23 -11.80
CA ASP A 159 9.38 -2.99 -11.21
C ASP A 159 8.50 -3.28 -10.00
N GLU A 160 8.57 -2.41 -8.99
CA GLU A 160 8.00 -2.62 -7.65
C GLU A 160 8.41 -3.97 -7.02
N ALA A 161 9.71 -4.30 -7.07
CA ALA A 161 10.25 -5.59 -6.62
C ALA A 161 9.87 -5.95 -5.17
N ASP A 162 9.75 -4.96 -4.29
CA ASP A 162 9.36 -5.17 -2.88
C ASP A 162 7.89 -5.60 -2.70
N ARG A 163 7.08 -5.50 -3.75
CA ARG A 163 5.71 -6.03 -3.79
C ARG A 163 5.63 -7.42 -4.42
N MET A 164 6.64 -7.84 -5.19
CA MET A 164 6.70 -9.15 -5.86
C MET A 164 7.32 -10.25 -5.00
N LEU A 165 7.38 -10.11 -3.67
CA LEU A 165 8.14 -11.01 -2.79
C LEU A 165 7.31 -11.59 -1.63
N GLY A 166 6.01 -11.81 -1.90
CA GLY A 166 5.15 -12.70 -1.10
C GLY A 166 5.55 -14.17 -1.24
N VAL A 167 4.95 -15.04 -0.43
CA VAL A 167 5.29 -16.48 -0.32
C VAL A 167 5.25 -17.19 -1.68
N ASP A 168 4.37 -16.77 -2.59
CA ASP A 168 4.19 -17.45 -3.89
C ASP A 168 5.07 -16.92 -5.02
N PHE A 169 5.54 -15.67 -4.93
CA PHE A 169 6.18 -15.02 -6.09
C PHE A 169 7.64 -15.41 -6.30
N GLU A 170 8.37 -15.77 -5.24
CA GLU A 170 9.81 -16.10 -5.34
C GLU A 170 10.03 -17.28 -6.30
N SER A 171 9.30 -18.38 -6.10
CA SER A 171 9.34 -19.56 -6.99
C SER A 171 8.88 -19.28 -8.42
N VAL A 172 8.03 -18.27 -8.61
CA VAL A 172 7.53 -17.87 -9.94
C VAL A 172 8.60 -17.07 -10.66
N ILE A 173 9.26 -16.13 -9.98
CA ILE A 173 10.35 -15.34 -10.55
C ILE A 173 11.54 -16.21 -10.90
N GLU A 174 11.92 -17.16 -10.03
CA GLU A 174 12.99 -18.14 -10.33
C GLU A 174 12.73 -18.90 -11.64
N LYS A 175 11.50 -19.37 -11.86
CA LYS A 175 11.11 -20.03 -13.12
C LYS A 175 11.24 -19.11 -14.33
N ILE A 176 10.94 -17.82 -14.18
CA ILE A 176 11.11 -16.84 -15.27
C ILE A 176 12.60 -16.64 -15.55
N LEU A 177 13.42 -16.51 -14.51
CA LEU A 177 14.88 -16.33 -14.63
C LEU A 177 15.56 -17.50 -15.34
N CYS A 178 15.02 -18.73 -15.25
CA CYS A 178 15.51 -19.89 -16.00
C CYS A 178 15.24 -19.83 -17.50
N ILE A 179 14.24 -19.06 -17.96
CA ILE A 179 13.84 -19.00 -19.37
C ILE A 179 14.46 -17.81 -20.09
N VAL A 180 14.78 -16.73 -19.37
CA VAL A 180 15.40 -15.54 -19.97
C VAL A 180 16.92 -15.70 -20.10
N PRO A 181 17.56 -15.18 -21.17
CA PRO A 181 19.00 -15.32 -21.40
C PRO A 181 19.83 -14.77 -20.25
N ALA A 182 20.89 -15.48 -19.83
CA ALA A 182 21.78 -15.02 -18.76
C ALA A 182 22.49 -13.71 -19.11
N GLN A 183 22.93 -13.55 -20.36
CA GLN A 183 23.54 -12.32 -20.87
C GLN A 183 22.46 -11.33 -21.32
N ARG A 184 22.06 -10.47 -20.40
CA ARG A 184 21.07 -9.42 -20.60
C ARG A 184 21.34 -8.23 -19.68
N GLN A 185 20.82 -7.07 -20.02
CA GLN A 185 20.73 -5.95 -19.09
C GLN A 185 19.51 -6.14 -18.18
N THR A 186 19.66 -5.92 -16.87
CA THR A 186 18.58 -6.05 -15.90
C THR A 186 18.43 -4.80 -15.04
N PHE A 187 17.19 -4.32 -14.93
CA PHE A 187 16.82 -3.19 -14.09
C PHE A 187 15.87 -3.63 -12.97
N LEU A 188 16.23 -3.37 -11.72
CA LEU A 188 15.35 -3.58 -10.57
C LEU A 188 14.96 -2.23 -9.98
N PHE A 189 13.67 -1.97 -9.96
CA PHE A 189 13.07 -0.78 -9.37
C PHE A 189 12.26 -1.16 -8.13
N SER A 190 12.49 -0.46 -7.03
CA SER A 190 11.75 -0.71 -5.79
C SER A 190 11.61 0.55 -4.95
N ALA A 191 10.58 0.60 -4.09
CA ALA A 191 10.49 1.64 -3.08
C ALA A 191 11.35 1.34 -1.84
N THR A 192 11.67 0.08 -1.55
CA THR A 192 12.34 -0.34 -0.31
C THR A 192 13.30 -1.50 -0.56
N MET A 193 14.47 -1.47 0.08
CA MET A 193 15.43 -2.57 0.03
C MET A 193 15.24 -3.49 1.25
N THR A 194 14.42 -4.52 1.10
CA THR A 194 14.23 -5.57 2.12
C THR A 194 15.19 -6.73 1.88
N ASP A 195 15.40 -7.60 2.85
CA ASP A 195 16.26 -8.79 2.68
C ASP A 195 15.79 -9.68 1.52
N LYS A 196 14.47 -9.78 1.32
CA LYS A 196 13.88 -10.49 0.19
C LYS A 196 14.24 -9.83 -1.14
N VAL A 197 14.13 -8.48 -1.22
CA VAL A 197 14.55 -7.75 -2.44
C VAL A 197 16.05 -7.93 -2.67
N GLY A 198 16.85 -7.95 -1.61
CA GLY A 198 18.28 -8.25 -1.67
C GLY A 198 18.58 -9.65 -2.20
N LYS A 199 17.80 -10.67 -1.82
CA LYS A 199 17.90 -12.03 -2.39
C LYS A 199 17.56 -12.04 -3.87
N LEU A 200 16.43 -11.42 -4.25
CA LEU A 200 16.02 -11.31 -5.65
C LEU A 200 17.07 -10.57 -6.49
N GLN A 201 17.62 -9.48 -5.96
CA GLN A 201 18.68 -8.73 -6.62
C GLN A 201 19.89 -9.62 -6.90
N ARG A 202 20.36 -10.39 -5.91
CA ARG A 202 21.50 -11.31 -6.08
C ARG A 202 21.23 -12.42 -7.08
N ALA A 203 19.99 -12.89 -7.19
CA ALA A 203 19.60 -13.95 -8.12
C ALA A 203 19.40 -13.45 -9.56
N SER A 204 19.05 -12.18 -9.75
CA SER A 204 18.62 -11.66 -11.06
C SER A 204 19.60 -10.69 -11.72
N ILE A 205 20.52 -10.09 -10.95
CA ILE A 205 21.37 -8.99 -11.43
C ILE A 205 22.85 -9.19 -11.08
N LEU A 206 23.71 -8.98 -12.07
CA LEU A 206 25.17 -8.96 -11.97
C LEU A 206 25.68 -7.50 -11.98
N ASP A 207 26.61 -7.14 -11.10
CA ASP A 207 27.25 -5.81 -11.03
C ASP A 207 26.34 -4.58 -11.31
N PRO A 208 25.30 -4.31 -10.48
CA PRO A 208 24.42 -3.18 -10.71
C PRO A 208 24.99 -1.85 -10.22
N VAL A 209 24.80 -0.82 -11.04
CA VAL A 209 24.84 0.57 -10.58
C VAL A 209 23.63 0.80 -9.66
N ARG A 210 23.89 1.25 -8.43
CA ARG A 210 22.87 1.51 -7.42
C ARG A 210 22.57 2.99 -7.35
N VAL A 211 21.31 3.35 -7.53
CA VAL A 211 20.83 4.73 -7.42
C VAL A 211 19.67 4.82 -6.44
N SER A 212 19.64 5.87 -5.62
CA SER A 212 18.58 6.11 -4.65
C SER A 212 18.20 7.59 -4.67
N THR A 213 16.91 7.90 -4.78
CA THR A 213 16.43 9.28 -4.55
C THR A 213 16.18 9.56 -3.08
N ARG A 214 16.14 8.52 -2.23
CA ARG A 214 15.91 8.66 -0.80
C ARG A 214 17.21 8.97 -0.08
N LYS A 215 17.19 10.01 0.76
CA LYS A 215 18.24 10.30 1.75
C LYS A 215 18.16 9.40 2.99
N SER A 216 16.97 8.88 3.33
CA SER A 216 16.71 7.99 4.48
C SER A 216 15.76 6.84 4.13
N LYS A 217 15.84 5.71 4.87
CA LYS A 217 14.97 4.51 4.69
C LYS A 217 13.48 4.86 4.77
N PHE A 218 13.13 5.78 5.66
CA PHE A 218 11.81 6.39 5.77
C PHE A 218 12.01 7.89 5.56
N GLN A 219 11.66 8.38 4.38
CA GLN A 219 11.64 9.81 4.14
C GLN A 219 10.44 10.36 4.91
N SER A 220 10.69 11.16 5.95
CA SER A 220 9.64 11.95 6.59
C SER A 220 8.96 12.77 5.50
N LEU A 221 7.68 12.52 5.27
CA LEU A 221 6.89 13.37 4.38
C LEU A 221 6.71 14.69 5.11
N THR A 222 7.62 15.64 4.93
CA THR A 222 7.64 16.93 5.67
C THR A 222 6.32 17.70 5.57
N ASN A 223 5.56 17.43 4.51
CA ASN A 223 4.30 18.11 4.20
C ASN A 223 3.06 17.26 4.57
N LEU A 224 3.26 16.12 5.22
CA LEU A 224 2.20 15.23 5.68
C LEU A 224 1.87 15.50 7.15
N ARG A 225 0.65 15.98 7.40
CA ARG A 225 0.06 16.01 8.74
C ARG A 225 -0.66 14.70 9.00
N GLN A 226 -0.42 14.11 10.16
CA GLN A 226 -1.00 12.83 10.55
C GLN A 226 -1.75 13.02 11.85
N TYR A 227 -2.98 12.50 11.92
CA TYR A 227 -3.80 12.54 13.11
C TYR A 227 -4.44 11.17 13.36
N VAL A 228 -4.61 10.85 14.63
CA VAL A 228 -5.43 9.72 15.08
C VAL A 228 -6.69 10.24 15.77
N HIS A 229 -7.77 9.49 15.70
CA HIS A 229 -8.97 9.82 16.49
C HIS A 229 -9.58 8.55 17.06
N LEU A 230 -9.74 8.53 18.38
CA LEU A 230 -10.39 7.44 19.12
C LEU A 230 -11.89 7.51 18.90
N VAL A 231 -12.47 6.41 18.41
CA VAL A 231 -13.90 6.28 18.09
C VAL A 231 -14.47 4.97 18.66
N PRO A 232 -15.69 4.98 19.23
CA PRO A 232 -16.41 3.74 19.52
C PRO A 232 -16.67 2.96 18.22
N GLN A 233 -16.43 1.65 18.23
CA GLN A 233 -16.68 0.79 17.05
C GLN A 233 -18.12 0.89 16.52
N CYS A 234 -19.11 1.09 17.40
CA CYS A 234 -20.52 1.20 17.04
C CYS A 234 -20.91 2.55 16.40
N GLU A 235 -20.02 3.55 16.44
CA GLU A 235 -20.26 4.90 15.90
C GLU A 235 -19.24 5.27 14.82
N ILE A 236 -18.32 4.37 14.48
CA ILE A 236 -17.25 4.62 13.50
C ILE A 236 -17.77 5.17 12.16
N ASP A 237 -18.94 4.70 11.72
CA ASP A 237 -19.62 5.19 10.53
C ASP A 237 -20.02 6.65 10.66
N SER A 238 -20.57 7.03 11.82
CA SER A 238 -21.03 8.38 12.13
C SER A 238 -19.87 9.35 12.19
N TYR A 239 -18.76 8.94 12.84
CA TYR A 239 -17.51 9.71 12.84
C TYR A 239 -16.93 9.88 11.43
N LEU A 240 -16.90 8.80 10.62
CA LEU A 240 -16.44 8.89 9.24
C LEU A 240 -17.29 9.89 8.43
N VAL A 241 -18.62 9.77 8.49
CA VAL A 241 -19.54 10.68 7.79
C VAL A 241 -19.30 12.12 8.23
N TYR A 242 -19.20 12.36 9.54
CA TYR A 242 -19.01 13.69 10.10
C TYR A 242 -17.68 14.31 9.63
N PHE A 243 -16.56 13.60 9.77
CA PHE A 243 -15.26 14.11 9.34
C PHE A 243 -15.17 14.34 7.84
N LEU A 244 -15.79 13.49 7.02
CA LEU A 244 -15.85 13.72 5.57
C LEU A 244 -16.70 14.94 5.22
N ARG A 245 -17.82 15.16 5.92
CA ARG A 245 -18.62 16.38 5.75
C ARG A 245 -17.80 17.62 6.12
N VAL A 246 -17.12 17.62 7.27
CA VAL A 246 -16.25 18.74 7.66
C VAL A 246 -15.13 18.97 6.64
N ALA A 247 -14.48 17.91 6.15
CA ALA A 247 -13.38 18.02 5.21
C ALA A 247 -13.79 18.56 3.83
N LEU A 248 -14.99 18.20 3.35
CA LEU A 248 -15.47 18.46 1.99
C LEU A 248 -16.47 19.63 1.87
N CYS A 249 -17.12 20.02 2.96
CA CYS A 249 -18.10 21.11 3.00
C CYS A 249 -17.48 22.33 3.72
N PRO A 250 -17.02 23.35 2.99
CA PRO A 250 -16.42 24.55 3.59
C PRO A 250 -17.41 25.32 4.47
N GLU A 251 -18.72 25.14 4.28
CA GLU A 251 -19.76 25.80 5.08
C GLU A 251 -19.82 25.26 6.53
N ILE A 252 -19.30 24.06 6.78
CA ILE A 252 -19.29 23.45 8.10
C ILE A 252 -18.08 23.99 8.87
N GLN A 253 -18.33 25.00 9.71
CA GLN A 253 -17.33 25.58 10.60
C GLN A 253 -17.40 24.91 11.97
N VAL A 254 -16.37 24.11 12.29
CA VAL A 254 -16.24 23.45 13.59
C VAL A 254 -14.85 23.76 14.11
N PRO A 255 -14.74 24.61 15.15
CA PRO A 255 -13.45 24.95 15.74
C PRO A 255 -12.66 23.70 16.10
N GLY A 256 -11.37 23.66 15.74
CA GLY A 256 -10.47 22.54 16.03
C GLY A 256 -10.47 21.41 14.99
N LEU A 257 -11.42 21.38 14.05
CA LEU A 257 -11.41 20.44 12.93
C LEU A 257 -10.95 21.07 11.60
N ASP A 258 -10.48 22.31 11.62
CA ASP A 258 -9.99 22.99 10.42
C ASP A 258 -8.75 22.30 9.82
N LEU A 259 -8.04 21.51 10.62
CA LEU A 259 -6.85 20.74 10.23
C LEU A 259 -7.12 19.69 9.13
N ILE A 260 -8.37 19.25 8.97
CA ILE A 260 -8.77 18.27 7.94
C ILE A 260 -9.53 18.89 6.76
N LYS A 261 -9.80 20.20 6.78
CA LYS A 261 -10.51 20.89 5.68
C LYS A 261 -9.65 20.95 4.43
N LEU A 262 -10.28 20.68 3.27
CA LEU A 262 -9.59 20.66 1.98
C LEU A 262 -9.67 21.97 1.20
N GLN A 263 -10.49 22.92 1.65
CA GLN A 263 -10.59 24.25 1.07
C GLN A 263 -10.39 25.27 2.20
N SER A 264 -9.40 26.15 2.06
CA SER A 264 -9.30 27.35 2.87
C SER A 264 -10.34 28.34 2.38
N THR A 265 -11.20 28.84 3.27
CA THR A 265 -12.00 30.03 3.02
C THR A 265 -11.05 31.21 2.79
N SER A 266 -10.72 31.47 1.52
CA SER A 266 -10.02 32.67 1.10
C SER A 266 -11.00 33.83 1.14
N THR A 267 -11.05 34.51 2.28
CA THR A 267 -11.49 35.90 2.38
C THR A 267 -10.23 36.72 2.69
N GLU A 268 -9.91 37.62 1.76
CA GLU A 268 -9.05 38.80 1.93
C GLU A 268 -7.52 38.64 1.76
N ASN A 269 -7.04 39.29 0.69
CA ASN A 269 -5.78 40.02 0.57
C ASN A 269 -4.46 39.30 0.18
N LEU A 270 -4.07 39.61 -1.06
CA LEU A 270 -2.74 40.02 -1.55
C LEU A 270 -1.55 39.03 -1.45
N ASP A 271 -1.01 38.76 -2.64
CA ASP A 271 0.41 38.48 -2.93
C ASP A 271 1.11 37.34 -2.18
N CYS A 272 1.10 36.12 -2.74
CA CYS A 272 2.25 35.23 -2.65
C CYS A 272 2.16 34.05 -3.64
N ALA A 273 3.12 34.00 -4.56
CA ALA A 273 3.31 32.97 -5.59
C ALA A 273 3.72 31.58 -5.05
N ASN A 274 3.29 31.19 -3.83
CA ASN A 274 3.67 29.93 -3.18
C ASN A 274 2.55 29.26 -2.35
N GLN A 275 1.27 29.55 -2.61
CA GLN A 275 0.18 28.79 -1.97
C GLN A 275 0.07 27.38 -2.58
N SER A 276 0.55 26.39 -1.82
CA SER A 276 0.44 24.98 -2.16
C SER A 276 -0.98 24.48 -1.95
N PHE A 277 -1.83 24.64 -2.97
CA PHE A 277 -3.22 24.17 -2.98
C PHE A 277 -3.35 22.68 -2.59
N MET A 278 -4.11 22.38 -1.53
CA MET A 278 -4.48 21.00 -1.17
C MET A 278 -5.44 20.43 -2.23
N SER A 279 -5.21 19.19 -2.64
CA SER A 279 -6.13 18.49 -3.53
C SER A 279 -7.47 18.26 -2.82
N THR A 280 -8.60 18.49 -3.48
CA THR A 280 -9.93 18.42 -2.84
C THR A 280 -10.48 17.00 -2.69
N SER A 281 -9.86 16.01 -3.32
CA SER A 281 -10.34 14.62 -3.29
C SER A 281 -9.86 13.88 -2.03
N VAL A 282 -10.64 12.87 -1.62
CA VAL A 282 -10.40 12.05 -0.42
C VAL A 282 -10.27 10.58 -0.80
N ILE A 283 -9.42 9.83 -0.11
CA ILE A 283 -9.42 8.37 -0.14
C ILE A 283 -9.74 7.82 1.24
N VAL A 284 -10.66 6.86 1.31
CA VAL A 284 -11.04 6.13 2.51
C VAL A 284 -10.61 4.68 2.33
N PHE A 285 -9.71 4.21 3.20
CA PHE A 285 -9.22 2.84 3.16
C PHE A 285 -10.02 1.91 4.07
N THR A 286 -10.54 0.83 3.49
CA THR A 286 -11.19 -0.26 4.20
C THR A 286 -10.40 -1.56 4.05
N ARG A 287 -10.60 -2.49 4.98
CA ARG A 287 -9.95 -3.81 4.96
C ARG A 287 -10.61 -4.73 3.92
N THR A 288 -11.93 -4.85 3.99
CA THR A 288 -12.68 -5.83 3.19
C THR A 288 -13.41 -5.18 2.01
N ARG A 289 -13.71 -5.99 1.00
CA ARG A 289 -14.52 -5.58 -0.16
C ARG A 289 -15.98 -5.29 0.25
N VAL A 290 -16.45 -5.99 1.28
CA VAL A 290 -17.79 -5.80 1.88
C VAL A 290 -17.91 -4.41 2.48
N ALA A 291 -16.95 -4.05 3.32
CA ALA A 291 -16.89 -2.74 3.94
C ALA A 291 -16.79 -1.64 2.88
N SER A 292 -15.97 -1.83 1.84
CA SER A 292 -15.86 -0.88 0.72
C SER A 292 -17.20 -0.64 0.02
N ASN A 293 -17.93 -1.71 -0.33
CA ASN A 293 -19.24 -1.59 -0.98
C ASN A 293 -20.30 -0.98 -0.06
N ARG A 294 -20.33 -1.40 1.21
CA ARG A 294 -21.24 -0.88 2.23
C ARG A 294 -21.03 0.61 2.47
N LEU A 295 -19.79 1.03 2.71
CA LEU A 295 -19.45 2.45 2.91
C LEU A 295 -19.73 3.27 1.65
N ASN A 296 -19.48 2.74 0.46
CA ASN A 296 -19.84 3.45 -0.78
C ASN A 296 -21.35 3.71 -0.90
N LEU A 297 -22.22 2.79 -0.43
CA LEU A 297 -23.67 3.04 -0.40
C LEU A 297 -24.07 4.00 0.73
N LEU A 298 -23.48 3.84 1.91
CA LEU A 298 -23.73 4.69 3.08
C LEU A 298 -23.37 6.15 2.79
N LEU A 299 -22.12 6.40 2.38
CA LEU A 299 -21.60 7.76 2.22
C LEU A 299 -22.34 8.54 1.14
N ARG A 300 -22.90 7.89 0.11
CA ARG A 300 -23.74 8.55 -0.91
C ARG A 300 -25.01 9.17 -0.35
N GLN A 301 -25.50 8.71 0.81
CA GLN A 301 -26.69 9.27 1.45
C GLN A 301 -26.37 10.54 2.24
N PHE A 302 -25.11 10.75 2.63
CA PHE A 302 -24.71 11.85 3.53
C PHE A 302 -23.75 12.85 2.89
N LEU A 303 -23.11 12.50 1.78
CA LEU A 303 -22.18 13.37 1.06
C LEU A 303 -22.79 13.83 -0.25
N ARG A 304 -22.61 15.11 -0.56
CA ARG A 304 -22.99 15.70 -1.87
C ARG A 304 -22.03 15.26 -2.98
N GLN A 305 -20.78 15.00 -2.60
CA GLN A 305 -19.71 14.67 -3.51
C GLN A 305 -19.83 13.23 -4.03
N PRO A 306 -19.36 12.95 -5.25
CA PRO A 306 -19.37 11.60 -5.78
C PRO A 306 -18.49 10.65 -4.96
N VAL A 307 -19.12 9.63 -4.39
CA VAL A 307 -18.42 8.50 -3.76
C VAL A 307 -18.17 7.43 -4.82
N ILE A 308 -17.01 6.79 -4.80
CA ILE A 308 -16.59 5.78 -5.78
C ILE A 308 -15.97 4.61 -5.02
N ALA A 309 -16.48 3.40 -5.24
CA ALA A 309 -15.86 2.19 -4.70
C ALA A 309 -14.73 1.70 -5.61
N LEU A 310 -13.69 1.13 -5.00
CA LEU A 310 -12.61 0.46 -5.69
C LEU A 310 -12.14 -0.76 -4.88
N ASN A 311 -12.62 -1.94 -5.24
CA ASN A 311 -12.31 -3.18 -4.52
C ASN A 311 -12.15 -4.37 -5.48
N GLY A 312 -11.77 -5.53 -4.93
CA GLY A 312 -11.47 -6.73 -5.71
C GLY A 312 -12.67 -7.44 -6.34
N ASP A 313 -13.92 -7.05 -6.03
CA ASP A 313 -15.11 -7.62 -6.65
C ASP A 313 -15.43 -6.97 -8.00
N MET A 314 -14.75 -5.87 -8.33
CA MET A 314 -14.92 -5.15 -9.58
C MET A 314 -14.05 -5.75 -10.69
N PRO A 315 -14.60 -6.02 -11.88
CA PRO A 315 -13.82 -6.36 -13.07
C PRO A 315 -12.79 -5.28 -13.40
N GLN A 316 -11.69 -5.67 -14.06
CA GLN A 316 -10.56 -4.78 -14.32
C GLN A 316 -10.96 -3.49 -15.08
N ALA A 317 -11.78 -3.63 -16.12
CA ALA A 317 -12.28 -2.48 -16.89
C ALA A 317 -13.08 -1.51 -16.00
N GLN A 318 -13.87 -2.04 -15.06
CA GLN A 318 -14.63 -1.23 -14.11
C GLN A 318 -13.71 -0.56 -13.08
N ARG A 319 -12.65 -1.21 -12.61
CA ARG A 319 -11.65 -0.61 -11.72
C ARG A 319 -10.93 0.56 -12.38
N LEU A 320 -10.51 0.38 -13.64
CA LEU A 320 -9.92 1.47 -14.43
C LEU A 320 -10.92 2.60 -14.66
N GLY A 321 -12.17 2.29 -15.03
CA GLY A 321 -13.23 3.29 -15.19
C GLY A 321 -13.52 4.07 -13.90
N ALA A 322 -13.55 3.39 -12.75
CA ALA A 322 -13.71 4.01 -11.44
C ALA A 322 -12.54 4.94 -11.10
N LEU A 323 -11.30 4.52 -11.39
CA LEU A 323 -10.12 5.37 -11.22
C LEU A 323 -10.17 6.60 -12.15
N HIS A 324 -10.56 6.43 -13.41
CA HIS A 324 -10.71 7.54 -14.35
C HIS A 324 -11.80 8.52 -13.90
N LYS A 325 -12.93 8.01 -13.38
CA LYS A 325 -13.98 8.84 -12.79
C LYS A 325 -13.44 9.62 -11.59
N PHE A 326 -12.73 8.96 -10.68
CA PHE A 326 -12.11 9.62 -9.53
C PHE A 326 -11.11 10.70 -9.93
N LYS A 327 -10.25 10.44 -10.93
CA LYS A 327 -9.27 11.41 -11.44
C LYS A 327 -9.91 12.65 -12.08
N ARG A 328 -11.09 12.50 -12.71
CA ARG A 328 -11.80 13.60 -13.39
C ARG A 328 -12.72 14.40 -12.47
N THR A 329 -13.15 13.81 -11.36
CA THR A 329 -14.11 14.44 -10.44
C THR A 329 -13.38 15.12 -9.29
N GLN A 330 -13.37 16.45 -9.27
CA GLN A 330 -12.90 17.22 -8.13
C GLN A 330 -13.78 16.97 -6.88
N GLY A 331 -13.16 16.87 -5.71
CA GLY A 331 -13.89 16.63 -4.46
C GLY A 331 -14.42 15.21 -4.27
N ALA A 332 -14.11 14.25 -5.16
CA ALA A 332 -14.61 12.89 -5.05
C ALA A 332 -14.04 12.14 -3.83
N VAL A 333 -14.80 11.15 -3.34
CA VAL A 333 -14.38 10.24 -2.28
C VAL A 333 -14.17 8.85 -2.85
N LEU A 334 -12.95 8.33 -2.81
CA LEU A 334 -12.61 6.97 -3.22
C LEU A 334 -12.58 6.03 -2.02
N VAL A 335 -13.50 5.07 -1.95
CA VAL A 335 -13.50 4.03 -0.91
C VAL A 335 -12.78 2.79 -1.45
N ALA A 336 -11.57 2.53 -0.98
CA ALA A 336 -10.68 1.52 -1.56
C ALA A 336 -10.15 0.50 -0.55
N THR A 337 -9.89 -0.73 -1.01
CA THR A 337 -9.07 -1.70 -0.27
C THR A 337 -7.59 -1.59 -0.66
N ASP A 338 -6.68 -2.09 0.18
CA ASP A 338 -5.23 -2.08 -0.14
C ASP A 338 -4.95 -2.79 -1.45
N VAL A 339 -5.48 -4.01 -1.63
CA VAL A 339 -5.30 -4.81 -2.85
C VAL A 339 -5.76 -4.03 -4.08
N ALA A 340 -6.89 -3.34 -3.96
CA ALA A 340 -7.47 -2.63 -5.10
C ALA A 340 -6.72 -1.33 -5.43
N SER A 341 -6.09 -0.68 -4.44
CA SER A 341 -5.32 0.55 -4.59
C SER A 341 -3.83 0.33 -4.98
N ARG A 342 -3.30 -0.89 -4.80
CA ARG A 342 -1.93 -1.25 -5.17
C ARG A 342 -1.77 -1.27 -6.69
N GLY A 343 -0.63 -0.78 -7.15
CA GLY A 343 -0.32 -0.66 -8.58
C GLY A 343 -1.18 0.32 -9.39
N LEU A 344 -2.14 1.01 -8.75
CA LEU A 344 -2.83 2.14 -9.35
C LEU A 344 -2.07 3.43 -9.02
N ASP A 345 -1.70 4.15 -10.06
CA ASP A 345 -1.49 5.61 -10.05
C ASP A 345 -2.79 6.34 -9.66
N ILE A 346 -3.09 6.32 -8.36
CA ILE A 346 -4.14 7.15 -7.76
C ILE A 346 -3.58 8.58 -7.69
N PRO A 347 -4.33 9.59 -8.17
CA PRO A 347 -3.88 10.97 -8.11
C PRO A 347 -3.63 11.37 -6.66
N GLN A 348 -2.82 12.41 -6.46
CA GLN A 348 -2.66 12.97 -5.14
C GLN A 348 -4.02 13.41 -4.59
N VAL A 349 -4.30 12.99 -3.35
CA VAL A 349 -5.50 13.36 -2.60
C VAL A 349 -5.12 14.34 -1.49
N GLY A 350 -6.06 15.16 -1.02
CA GLY A 350 -5.79 16.06 0.11
C GLY A 350 -5.86 15.33 1.44
N LEU A 351 -6.86 14.47 1.59
CA LEU A 351 -7.09 13.71 2.81
C LEU A 351 -7.08 12.20 2.55
N VAL A 352 -6.33 11.47 3.37
CA VAL A 352 -6.39 10.02 3.49
C VAL A 352 -7.08 9.67 4.80
N VAL A 353 -8.15 8.88 4.76
CA VAL A 353 -8.82 8.36 5.96
C VAL A 353 -8.60 6.86 6.04
N ASN A 354 -7.89 6.42 7.08
CA ASN A 354 -7.83 5.00 7.44
C ASN A 354 -9.06 4.67 8.29
N TYR A 355 -10.14 4.25 7.63
CA TYR A 355 -11.35 3.76 8.31
C TYR A 355 -11.03 2.46 9.06
N ASP A 356 -10.36 1.52 8.39
CA ASP A 356 -9.76 0.36 9.05
C ASP A 356 -8.25 0.56 9.21
N VAL A 357 -7.72 0.30 10.40
CA VAL A 357 -6.26 0.31 10.64
C VAL A 357 -5.58 -0.77 9.76
N PRO A 358 -4.50 -0.42 9.02
CA PRO A 358 -3.74 -1.38 8.22
C PRO A 358 -3.07 -2.44 9.09
N LEU A 359 -2.65 -3.56 8.50
CA LEU A 359 -2.09 -4.70 9.22
C LEU A 359 -0.59 -4.58 9.53
N ASP A 360 0.08 -3.53 9.06
CA ASP A 360 1.51 -3.31 9.26
C ASP A 360 1.89 -1.85 8.97
N ALA A 361 3.04 -1.40 9.51
CA ALA A 361 3.55 -0.04 9.34
C ALA A 361 3.89 0.30 7.88
N LYS A 362 4.31 -0.67 7.06
CA LYS A 362 4.65 -0.44 5.64
C LYS A 362 3.39 -0.12 4.84
N THR A 363 2.29 -0.86 5.06
CA THR A 363 0.99 -0.62 4.46
C THR A 363 0.44 0.73 4.93
N TYR A 364 0.58 1.08 6.22
CA TYR A 364 0.25 2.42 6.71
C TYR A 364 0.96 3.52 5.92
N MET A 365 2.29 3.45 5.79
CA MET A 365 3.07 4.43 5.02
C MET A 365 2.65 4.51 3.55
N HIS A 366 2.28 3.39 2.92
CA HIS A 366 1.76 3.38 1.56
C HIS A 366 0.39 4.05 1.42
N ARG A 367 -0.45 3.99 2.45
CA ARG A 367 -1.76 4.64 2.47
C ARG A 367 -1.62 6.14 2.70
N VAL A 368 -0.93 6.56 3.75
CA VAL A 368 -0.76 7.99 4.08
C VAL A 368 0.09 8.70 3.02
N GLY A 369 1.04 7.99 2.43
CA GLY A 369 1.81 8.47 1.29
C GLY A 369 1.01 8.62 -0.01
N ARG A 370 -0.34 8.54 -0.01
CA ARG A 370 -1.21 8.94 -1.13
C ARG A 370 -1.52 10.44 -1.14
N THR A 371 -1.33 11.09 -0.01
CA THR A 371 -1.36 12.55 0.12
C THR A 371 0.07 13.09 0.28
N ALA A 372 0.24 14.41 0.36
CA ALA A 372 1.52 15.09 0.60
C ALA A 372 2.67 14.74 -0.37
N ARG A 373 2.36 14.41 -1.62
CA ARG A 373 3.34 14.18 -2.70
C ARG A 373 3.75 15.48 -3.38
N ALA A 374 4.92 15.46 -4.03
CA ALA A 374 5.41 16.51 -4.92
C ALA A 374 5.36 17.93 -4.30
N GLY A 375 5.71 18.05 -3.01
CA GLY A 375 5.78 19.34 -2.32
C GLY A 375 4.43 19.93 -1.87
N ARG A 376 3.28 19.32 -2.17
CA ARG A 376 1.99 19.81 -1.64
C ARG A 376 1.76 19.33 -0.22
N LEU A 377 0.92 20.08 0.51
CA LEU A 377 0.42 19.68 1.81
C LEU A 377 -0.57 18.53 1.71
N GLY A 378 -0.66 17.74 2.77
CA GLY A 378 -1.55 16.59 2.85
C GLY A 378 -1.89 16.21 4.28
N CYS A 379 -3.07 15.64 4.47
CA CYS A 379 -3.55 15.16 5.76
C CYS A 379 -3.86 13.66 5.73
N ALA A 380 -3.52 12.95 6.79
CA ALA A 380 -3.94 11.58 7.02
C ALA A 380 -4.63 11.46 8.39
N LEU A 381 -5.86 10.95 8.40
CA LEU A 381 -6.65 10.68 9.60
C LEU A 381 -6.81 9.17 9.78
N THR A 382 -6.52 8.65 10.97
CA THR A 382 -6.73 7.24 11.30
C THR A 382 -7.75 7.08 12.41
N LEU A 383 -8.83 6.35 12.12
CA LEU A 383 -9.86 6.04 13.10
C LEU A 383 -9.43 4.83 13.92
N LEU A 384 -9.32 5.01 15.24
CA LEU A 384 -8.87 4.00 16.18
C LEU A 384 -10.03 3.56 17.06
N THR A 385 -10.33 2.26 17.04
CA THR A 385 -11.40 1.66 17.85
C THR A 385 -10.81 0.85 18.99
N GLN A 386 -11.67 0.32 19.88
CA GLN A 386 -11.21 -0.35 21.10
C GLN A 386 -10.45 -1.64 20.77
N TYR A 387 -10.64 -2.13 19.55
CA TYR A 387 -10.00 -3.34 19.03
C TYR A 387 -8.68 -3.05 18.32
N SER A 388 -8.51 -1.85 17.76
CA SER A 388 -7.36 -1.49 16.91
C SER A 388 -6.33 -0.60 17.60
N VAL A 389 -6.70 0.18 18.62
CA VAL A 389 -5.80 1.16 19.27
C VAL A 389 -4.49 0.55 19.77
N THR A 390 -4.54 -0.56 20.53
CA THR A 390 -3.34 -1.24 21.03
C THR A 390 -2.43 -1.73 19.91
N PHE A 391 -3.03 -2.29 18.85
CA PHE A 391 -2.28 -2.80 17.72
C PHE A 391 -1.60 -1.65 16.96
N PHE A 392 -2.33 -0.56 16.72
CA PHE A 392 -1.79 0.62 16.05
C PHE A 392 -0.55 1.16 16.77
N LEU A 393 -0.62 1.33 18.10
CA LEU A 393 0.49 1.92 18.85
C LEU A 393 1.71 1.00 18.90
N LYS A 394 1.49 -0.31 19.13
CA LYS A 394 2.58 -1.31 19.23
C LYS A 394 3.22 -1.65 17.89
N GLU A 395 2.42 -1.86 16.86
CA GLU A 395 2.87 -2.46 15.60
C GLU A 395 3.00 -1.45 14.45
N ILE A 396 2.42 -0.25 14.58
CA ILE A 396 2.52 0.80 13.56
C ILE A 396 3.32 1.97 14.11
N GLU A 397 2.80 2.70 15.10
CA GLU A 397 3.42 3.94 15.58
C GLU A 397 4.82 3.70 16.15
N SER A 398 4.99 2.69 17.00
CA SER A 398 6.31 2.30 17.54
C SER A 398 7.33 1.97 16.44
N HIS A 399 6.91 1.27 15.37
CA HIS A 399 7.77 1.00 14.22
C HIS A 399 8.10 2.25 13.41
N LEU A 400 7.17 3.19 13.28
CA LEU A 400 7.41 4.45 12.57
C LEU A 400 8.36 5.37 13.35
N ILE A 401 8.23 5.42 14.68
CA ILE A 401 9.12 6.15 15.58
C ILE A 401 10.52 5.55 15.54
N SER A 402 10.65 4.25 15.78
CA SER A 402 11.95 3.56 15.81
C SER A 402 12.69 3.58 14.48
N ALA A 403 11.97 3.65 13.37
CA ALA A 403 12.58 3.74 12.05
C ALA A 403 12.97 5.17 11.62
N GLY A 404 12.81 6.16 12.51
CA GLY A 404 13.11 7.57 12.24
C GLY A 404 12.12 8.25 11.29
N GLY A 405 10.96 7.64 11.05
CA GLY A 405 9.95 8.17 10.12
C GLY A 405 9.13 9.32 10.67
N LEU A 406 9.05 9.46 12.00
CA LEU A 406 8.27 10.47 12.74
C LEU A 406 9.10 11.36 13.66
N GLY A 407 10.44 11.29 13.63
CA GLY A 407 11.29 12.17 14.46
C GLY A 407 11.09 12.00 15.97
N HIS A 408 10.88 10.77 16.46
CA HIS A 408 10.55 10.45 17.87
C HIS A 408 9.22 10.99 18.40
N GLU A 409 8.43 11.69 17.60
CA GLU A 409 7.13 12.21 18.02
C GLU A 409 6.00 11.20 17.77
N ARG A 410 5.03 11.19 18.70
CA ARG A 410 3.78 10.43 18.57
C ARG A 410 2.87 11.12 17.55
N ILE A 411 2.00 10.36 16.90
CA ILE A 411 0.98 10.92 16.02
C ILE A 411 -0.08 11.59 16.90
N PRO A 412 -0.33 12.91 16.76
CA PRO A 412 -1.24 13.63 17.62
C PRO A 412 -2.70 13.20 17.44
N ALA A 413 -3.50 13.38 18.47
CA ALA A 413 -4.96 13.25 18.36
C ALA A 413 -5.51 14.39 17.48
N LEU A 414 -6.51 14.10 16.64
CA LEU A 414 -7.21 15.15 15.87
C LEU A 414 -7.97 16.10 16.80
N VAL A 415 -8.55 15.55 17.87
CA VAL A 415 -9.28 16.29 18.90
C VAL A 415 -8.88 15.74 20.25
N GLU A 416 -8.40 16.64 21.11
CA GLU A 416 -7.99 16.34 22.49
C GLU A 416 -9.16 15.76 23.30
N PRO A 417 -8.98 14.60 23.94
CA PRO A 417 -9.98 14.03 24.85
C PRO A 417 -10.49 14.99 25.91
N ASN A 418 -11.82 15.03 26.08
CA ASN A 418 -12.54 15.86 27.03
C ASN A 418 -12.44 17.38 26.81
N SER A 419 -11.85 17.83 25.70
CA SER A 419 -11.85 19.24 25.31
C SER A 419 -13.27 19.74 25.02
N SER A 420 -13.45 21.07 24.96
CA SER A 420 -14.73 21.66 24.56
C SER A 420 -15.14 21.23 23.15
N VAL A 421 -14.18 21.13 22.24
CA VAL A 421 -14.36 20.63 20.87
C VAL A 421 -14.81 19.17 20.88
N ASP A 422 -14.22 18.35 21.75
CA ASP A 422 -14.60 16.94 21.88
C ASP A 422 -16.06 16.75 22.29
N LYS A 423 -16.51 17.53 23.28
CA LYS A 423 -17.91 17.49 23.74
C LYS A 423 -18.88 17.95 22.65
N GLN A 424 -18.51 18.96 21.86
CA GLN A 424 -19.32 19.42 20.72
C GLN A 424 -19.38 18.35 19.62
N LEU A 425 -18.24 17.70 19.35
CA LEU A 425 -18.15 16.59 18.42
C LEU A 425 -19.04 15.43 18.87
N GLU A 426 -18.93 14.97 20.12
CA GLU A 426 -19.77 13.90 20.67
C GLU A 426 -21.26 14.20 20.48
N LYS A 427 -21.70 15.42 20.81
CA LYS A 427 -23.10 15.84 20.63
C LYS A 427 -23.52 15.79 19.15
N ALA A 428 -22.69 16.31 18.25
CA ALA A 428 -22.98 16.29 16.81
C ALA A 428 -23.00 14.86 16.23
N ILE A 429 -22.16 13.97 16.76
CA ILE A 429 -22.19 12.54 16.41
C ILE A 429 -23.47 11.90 16.91
N GLU A 430 -23.90 12.16 18.14
CA GLU A 430 -25.14 11.60 18.71
C GLU A 430 -26.36 11.93 17.85
N GLU A 431 -26.50 13.19 17.42
CA GLU A 431 -27.57 13.64 16.52
C GLU A 431 -27.51 12.95 15.14
N LEU A 432 -26.31 12.79 14.59
CA LEU A 432 -26.09 12.15 13.29
C LEU A 432 -26.27 10.61 13.34
N ASN A 433 -25.99 10.00 14.49
CA ASN A 433 -25.87 8.55 14.67
C ASN A 433 -27.16 7.80 14.30
N ILE A 434 -28.31 8.39 14.60
CA ILE A 434 -29.63 7.80 14.32
C ILE A 434 -29.78 7.53 12.82
N GLY A 435 -29.64 8.58 12.01
CA GLY A 435 -29.76 8.46 10.55
C GLY A 435 -28.67 7.58 9.93
N VAL A 436 -27.44 7.66 10.44
CA VAL A 436 -26.33 6.85 9.95
C VAL A 436 -26.54 5.36 10.23
N LYS A 437 -27.03 4.98 11.42
CA LYS A 437 -27.33 3.57 11.74
C LYS A 437 -28.41 3.00 10.83
N GLU A 438 -29.49 3.73 10.59
CA GLU A 438 -30.55 3.30 9.66
C GLU A 438 -30.05 3.14 8.22
N ALA A 439 -29.25 4.10 7.75
CA ALA A 439 -28.63 4.04 6.45
C ALA A 439 -27.61 2.89 6.32
N SER A 440 -26.84 2.64 7.39
CA SER A 440 -25.86 1.56 7.47
C SER A 440 -26.53 0.19 7.41
N LEU A 441 -27.67 0.01 8.10
CA LEU A 441 -28.48 -1.19 8.02
C LEU A 441 -29.02 -1.43 6.60
N ARG A 442 -29.57 -0.40 5.96
CA ARG A 442 -30.02 -0.48 4.55
C ARG A 442 -28.89 -0.83 3.59
N ALA A 443 -27.71 -0.23 3.78
CA ALA A 443 -26.52 -0.53 2.98
C ALA A 443 -26.06 -1.99 3.16
N ASN A 444 -26.08 -2.51 4.40
CA ASN A 444 -25.77 -3.92 4.69
C ASN A 444 -26.71 -4.88 3.96
N GLN A 445 -28.02 -4.65 4.06
CA GLN A 445 -29.03 -5.45 3.37
C GLN A 445 -28.84 -5.43 1.84
N ALA A 446 -28.50 -4.27 1.26
CA ALA A 446 -28.21 -4.13 -0.15
C ALA A 446 -26.95 -4.92 -0.58
N VAL A 447 -25.86 -4.87 0.20
CA VAL A 447 -24.64 -5.63 -0.10
C VAL A 447 -24.88 -7.13 0.01
N GLU A 448 -25.64 -7.57 1.00
CA GLU A 448 -25.95 -8.98 1.19
C GLU A 448 -26.82 -9.54 0.06
N SER A 449 -27.84 -8.78 -0.39
CA SER A 449 -28.66 -9.16 -1.54
C SER A 449 -27.85 -9.22 -2.85
N MET A 450 -26.93 -8.29 -3.08
CA MET A 450 -26.00 -8.34 -4.21
C MET A 450 -25.13 -9.60 -4.17
N ARG A 451 -24.60 -9.96 -3.00
CA ARG A 451 -23.79 -11.18 -2.82
C ARG A 451 -24.58 -12.45 -3.12
N LYS A 452 -25.83 -12.54 -2.64
CA LYS A 452 -26.72 -13.69 -2.92
C LYS A 452 -26.97 -13.85 -4.43
N ARG A 453 -27.17 -12.74 -5.16
CA ARG A 453 -27.36 -12.74 -6.63
C ARG A 453 -26.12 -13.13 -7.43
N VAL A 454 -24.91 -12.80 -6.95
CA VAL A 454 -23.66 -13.20 -7.64
C VAL A 454 -23.40 -14.70 -7.45
N LYS A 455 -23.64 -15.23 -6.24
CA LYS A 455 -23.53 -16.66 -5.96
C LYS A 455 -24.48 -17.51 -6.83
N SER A 456 -25.72 -17.06 -7.04
CA SER A 456 -26.68 -17.79 -7.87
C SER A 456 -26.34 -17.81 -9.36
N LYS A 457 -25.52 -16.87 -9.84
CA LYS A 457 -25.05 -16.82 -11.24
C LYS A 457 -23.77 -17.64 -11.52
N GLY A 458 -23.32 -18.46 -10.58
CA GLY A 458 -22.16 -19.36 -10.77
C GLY A 458 -20.81 -18.65 -10.94
N VAL A 459 -20.71 -17.36 -10.62
CA VAL A 459 -19.43 -16.62 -10.68
C VAL A 459 -18.62 -16.94 -9.42
N THR A 460 -17.54 -17.70 -9.57
CA THR A 460 -16.61 -18.04 -8.49
C THR A 460 -15.87 -16.78 -8.02
N ILE A 461 -16.29 -16.18 -6.92
CA ILE A 461 -15.51 -15.13 -6.24
C ILE A 461 -14.40 -15.84 -5.46
N PHE A 462 -13.15 -15.64 -5.87
CA PHE A 462 -11.99 -16.00 -5.05
C PHE A 462 -12.00 -15.13 -3.78
N THR A 463 -12.47 -15.70 -2.67
CA THR A 463 -12.23 -15.19 -1.32
C THR A 463 -10.76 -15.44 -0.99
N ALA A 464 -9.95 -14.40 -1.09
CA ALA A 464 -8.60 -14.45 -0.56
C ALA A 464 -8.65 -14.47 0.98
N VAL A 465 -7.64 -15.05 1.61
CA VAL A 465 -7.50 -15.25 3.07
C VAL A 465 -7.57 -13.93 3.87
N ASP A 466 -7.54 -12.78 3.20
CA ASP A 466 -7.60 -11.44 3.80
C ASP A 466 -9.03 -10.92 4.11
N ASP A 467 -10.08 -11.69 3.82
CA ASP A 467 -11.47 -11.36 4.21
C ASP A 467 -11.75 -11.69 5.70
N LEU A 468 -10.92 -11.21 6.62
CA LEU A 468 -11.33 -11.16 8.03
C LEU A 468 -12.52 -10.19 8.12
N PRO A 469 -13.72 -10.63 8.53
CA PRO A 469 -14.87 -9.75 8.63
C PRO A 469 -14.52 -8.61 9.58
N THR A 470 -14.76 -7.37 9.17
CA THR A 470 -15.00 -6.31 10.15
C THR A 470 -16.22 -6.79 10.94
N PRO A 471 -16.11 -6.99 12.27
CA PRO A 471 -17.25 -7.46 13.04
C PRO A 471 -18.46 -6.59 12.73
N ASN A 472 -19.59 -7.22 12.44
CA ASN A 472 -20.80 -6.51 12.08
C ASN A 472 -21.14 -5.54 13.22
N ILE A 473 -21.68 -4.36 12.89
CA ILE A 473 -22.09 -3.38 13.89
C ILE A 473 -23.11 -3.97 14.89
N ASN A 474 -23.80 -5.04 14.46
CA ASN A 474 -24.77 -5.80 15.27
C ASN A 474 -24.14 -6.97 16.06
N ASP A 475 -22.92 -7.41 15.73
CA ASP A 475 -22.26 -8.56 16.39
C ASP A 475 -21.49 -8.12 17.66
N ILE A 476 -21.44 -6.82 17.94
CA ILE A 476 -20.82 -6.25 19.13
C ILE A 476 -21.90 -5.47 19.88
N ALA A 477 -22.39 -6.04 20.98
CA ALA A 477 -23.31 -5.37 21.88
C ALA A 477 -22.58 -4.23 22.61
N THR A 478 -22.53 -3.04 22.01
CA THR A 478 -22.11 -1.82 22.70
C THR A 478 -23.33 -1.21 23.39
N LYS A 479 -23.26 -0.88 24.68
CA LYS A 479 -24.41 -0.23 25.35
C LYS A 479 -24.64 1.17 24.73
N PRO A 480 -25.89 1.55 24.40
CA PRO A 480 -26.19 2.91 23.95
C PRO A 480 -25.75 3.94 25.01
N GLY A 481 -25.14 5.05 24.58
CA GLY A 481 -24.79 6.18 25.45
C GLY A 481 -23.44 6.10 26.18
N LEU A 482 -22.52 5.21 25.78
CA LEU A 482 -21.16 5.25 26.33
C LEU A 482 -20.41 6.50 25.86
N LYS A 483 -20.07 7.39 26.79
CA LYS A 483 -19.15 8.53 26.58
C LYS A 483 -17.83 8.03 25.97
N ARG A 484 -17.18 8.84 25.11
CA ARG A 484 -15.92 8.50 24.38
C ARG A 484 -14.74 8.13 25.29
N THR A 485 -14.82 8.34 26.60
CA THR A 485 -13.81 7.90 27.59
C THR A 485 -14.21 6.62 28.35
N SER A 486 -15.48 6.20 28.27
CA SER A 486 -16.01 5.03 28.99
C SER A 486 -15.95 3.72 28.21
N TRP A 487 -15.77 3.78 26.89
CA TRP A 487 -15.63 2.64 25.95
C TRP A 487 -14.49 1.65 26.27
N ALA A 488 -13.48 2.04 27.06
CA ALA A 488 -12.51 1.09 27.63
C ALA A 488 -13.21 -0.02 28.42
N SER A 489 -14.42 0.22 28.95
CA SER A 489 -15.23 -0.80 29.61
C SER A 489 -15.71 -1.94 28.70
N GLU A 490 -15.70 -1.77 27.38
CA GLU A 490 -16.08 -2.80 26.39
C GLU A 490 -14.88 -3.49 25.73
N ALA A 491 -13.67 -2.98 25.95
CA ALA A 491 -12.46 -3.69 25.53
C ALA A 491 -12.33 -5.00 26.32
N PRO A 492 -11.72 -6.05 25.73
CA PRO A 492 -11.33 -7.25 26.48
C PRO A 492 -10.61 -6.84 27.76
N ALA A 493 -10.93 -7.47 28.89
CA ALA A 493 -10.38 -7.09 30.21
C ALA A 493 -8.84 -6.93 30.19
N SER A 494 -8.16 -7.77 29.41
CA SER A 494 -6.71 -7.75 29.20
C SER A 494 -6.16 -6.48 28.53
N LYS A 495 -7.00 -5.70 27.83
CA LYS A 495 -6.61 -4.47 27.13
C LYS A 495 -7.06 -3.19 27.83
N LYS A 496 -7.95 -3.26 28.82
CA LYS A 496 -8.55 -2.05 29.43
C LYS A 496 -7.53 -1.12 30.07
N GLN A 497 -6.61 -1.69 30.85
CA GLN A 497 -5.55 -0.93 31.52
C GLN A 497 -4.64 -0.24 30.50
N GLU A 498 -4.19 -0.99 29.49
CA GLU A 498 -3.36 -0.47 28.41
C GLU A 498 -4.08 0.65 27.63
N ILE A 499 -5.37 0.48 27.30
CA ILE A 499 -6.17 1.51 26.63
C ILE A 499 -6.33 2.76 27.51
N SER A 500 -6.50 2.60 28.82
CA SER A 500 -6.57 3.73 29.75
C SER A 500 -5.25 4.50 29.84
N GLU A 501 -4.12 3.79 29.91
CA GLU A 501 -2.78 4.40 29.89
C GLU A 501 -2.55 5.16 28.58
N ILE A 502 -2.99 4.60 27.46
CA ILE A 502 -2.95 5.24 26.14
C ILE A 502 -3.80 6.52 26.11
N MET A 503 -5.04 6.48 26.60
CA MET A 503 -5.92 7.65 26.62
C MET A 503 -5.33 8.78 27.48
N ASN A 504 -4.72 8.44 28.61
CA ASN A 504 -4.04 9.41 29.46
C ASN A 504 -2.82 10.01 28.75
N ALA A 505 -2.00 9.17 28.10
CA ALA A 505 -0.83 9.62 27.35
C ALA A 505 -1.19 10.48 26.11
N MET A 506 -2.35 10.24 25.49
CA MET A 506 -2.85 11.06 24.39
C MET A 506 -3.35 12.44 24.84
N SER A 507 -3.63 12.64 26.13
CA SER A 507 -4.17 13.89 26.68
C SER A 507 -3.09 14.88 27.13
N THR A 508 -1.81 14.48 27.14
CA THR A 508 -0.69 15.35 27.55
C THR A 508 -0.03 15.98 26.32
N VAL A 509 -0.38 17.23 26.04
CA VAL A 509 0.32 18.08 25.06
C VAL A 509 1.77 18.27 25.50
N PRO A 510 2.78 18.17 24.62
CA PRO A 510 4.14 18.57 24.96
C PRO A 510 4.19 20.11 24.98
N GLY A 511 3.95 20.67 26.17
CA GLY A 511 4.04 22.10 26.45
C GLY A 511 4.71 22.33 27.79
N GLY A 512 5.99 22.72 27.76
CA GLY A 512 6.67 23.42 28.85
C GLY A 512 7.15 22.59 30.04
N GLN A 513 8.46 22.39 30.12
CA GLN A 513 9.25 22.04 31.30
C GLN A 513 9.08 20.63 31.88
N THR A 514 9.85 19.67 31.38
CA THR A 514 10.25 18.51 32.19
C THR A 514 11.68 18.05 31.88
N ASN A 515 12.38 17.75 32.96
CA ASN A 515 13.83 17.53 33.07
C ASN A 515 14.37 16.38 32.21
N GLU A 516 15.61 16.55 31.73
CA GLU A 516 16.39 15.65 30.85
C GLU A 516 16.75 14.25 31.41
N ASN A 517 16.09 13.74 32.45
CA ASN A 517 16.52 12.49 33.11
C ASN A 517 15.60 11.26 32.99
N ASP A 518 14.45 11.34 32.31
CA ASP A 518 13.44 10.25 32.31
C ASP A 518 13.27 9.51 30.96
N PHE A 519 14.37 9.18 30.26
CA PHE A 519 14.34 8.25 29.12
C PHE A 519 15.43 7.18 29.22
N ILE A 520 15.29 6.26 30.20
CA ILE A 520 16.00 4.98 30.20
C ILE A 520 14.99 3.84 30.43
N SER A 521 14.90 2.99 29.41
CA SER A 521 14.45 1.58 29.44
C SER A 521 12.97 1.27 29.71
N ILE A 522 12.21 1.08 28.62
CA ILE A 522 11.20 0.01 28.56
C ILE A 522 11.69 -1.02 27.54
N SER A 523 12.79 -1.69 27.90
CA SER A 523 13.23 -2.94 27.29
C SER A 523 12.74 -4.10 28.16
N THR A 524 11.76 -4.84 27.66
CA THR A 524 11.59 -6.28 27.88
C THR A 524 12.10 -6.82 29.23
N SER A 525 11.25 -6.75 30.26
CA SER A 525 11.40 -7.57 31.47
C SER A 525 11.06 -9.04 31.15
N LYS A 526 11.94 -9.72 30.41
CA LYS A 526 12.13 -11.18 30.49
C LYS A 526 13.33 -11.45 31.41
N GLN A 527 13.20 -11.14 32.70
CA GLN A 527 14.14 -11.66 33.69
C GLN A 527 13.79 -13.11 34.02
N LYS A 528 14.56 -14.02 33.40
CA LYS A 528 14.77 -15.38 33.90
C LYS A 528 15.21 -15.28 35.37
N LYS A 529 14.35 -15.73 36.29
CA LYS A 529 14.76 -16.13 37.64
C LYS A 529 15.73 -17.31 37.52
N ARG A 530 17.02 -17.02 37.50
CA ARG A 530 18.08 -17.97 37.91
C ARG A 530 18.43 -17.63 39.35
N ARG A 531 17.90 -18.41 40.31
CA ARG A 531 18.42 -18.43 41.68
C ARG A 531 19.66 -19.34 41.68
N ASN A 532 20.80 -18.75 42.00
CA ASN A 532 22.00 -19.48 42.38
C ASN A 532 21.73 -20.22 43.69
N VAL A 533 22.04 -21.51 43.70
CA VAL A 533 22.11 -22.34 44.90
C VAL A 533 23.56 -22.81 44.97
N SER A 534 24.32 -22.23 45.87
CA SER A 534 25.57 -22.76 46.39
C SER A 534 25.60 -22.51 47.88
N ASP A 535 26.05 -23.52 48.62
CA ASP A 535 26.31 -23.56 50.05
C ASP A 535 25.10 -23.63 50.99
N THR A 536 24.71 -24.85 51.32
CA THR A 536 24.95 -25.32 52.70
C THR A 536 24.86 -26.85 52.78
N LYS A 537 25.91 -27.41 53.38
CA LYS A 537 26.14 -28.81 53.71
C LYS A 537 25.14 -29.31 54.78
N LYS A 538 24.99 -30.65 54.77
CA LYS A 538 24.80 -31.61 55.89
C LYS A 538 23.38 -32.15 56.17
N LYS A 539 23.33 -33.50 56.01
CA LYS A 539 22.58 -34.52 56.77
C LYS A 539 21.06 -34.56 56.47
N SER A 540 20.38 -35.69 56.23
CA SER A 540 20.67 -37.11 56.48
C SER A 540 19.75 -38.04 55.65
N ARG A 541 20.34 -39.11 55.09
CA ARG A 541 19.88 -40.53 55.09
C ARG A 541 18.37 -40.85 55.23
N ASN A 542 17.77 -41.50 54.22
CA ASN A 542 17.65 -42.97 54.08
C ASN A 542 16.48 -43.42 53.18
N ASN A 543 16.78 -44.42 52.32
CA ASN A 543 15.93 -45.52 51.82
C ASN A 543 14.67 -45.21 50.96
N SER A 544 14.33 -45.93 49.88
CA SER A 544 14.91 -47.12 49.22
C SER A 544 14.07 -47.47 47.98
N ASN A 545 14.74 -47.92 46.89
CA ASN A 545 14.36 -49.00 45.94
C ASN A 545 13.01 -48.91 45.16
N LYS A 546 12.88 -49.23 43.85
CA LYS A 546 13.50 -50.31 43.04
C LYS A 546 13.15 -50.17 41.53
N ASN A 547 14.16 -50.44 40.67
CA ASN A 547 14.17 -51.23 39.40
C ASN A 547 13.36 -50.82 38.12
N LYS A 548 14.03 -50.50 36.98
CA LYS A 548 14.54 -51.34 35.82
C LYS A 548 13.47 -51.53 34.71
N SER A 549 13.67 -51.51 33.38
CA SER A 549 14.83 -51.59 32.47
C SER A 549 14.45 -51.37 30.98
N LYS A 550 15.40 -50.79 30.20
CA LYS A 550 15.81 -50.89 28.75
C LYS A 550 15.07 -51.89 27.80
N THR A 551 14.88 -51.67 26.48
CA THR A 551 15.86 -51.67 25.31
C THR A 551 15.13 -51.36 23.96
N SER A 552 15.53 -50.39 23.11
CA SER A 552 16.37 -50.38 21.87
C SER A 552 16.04 -51.28 20.65
N LYS A 553 15.87 -50.70 19.44
CA LYS A 553 16.54 -50.98 18.10
C LYS A 553 15.68 -50.48 16.91
N ARG A 554 16.16 -49.54 16.05
CA ARG A 554 16.73 -49.66 14.66
C ARG A 554 15.74 -50.19 13.59
N GLY A 555 15.59 -49.68 12.35
CA GLY A 555 16.25 -48.67 11.49
C GLY A 555 15.46 -48.51 10.14
N LYS A 556 15.48 -47.34 9.48
CA LYS A 556 16.15 -46.97 8.19
C LYS A 556 15.37 -47.30 6.86
N PRO A 557 15.67 -46.62 5.70
CA PRO A 557 14.67 -45.93 4.85
C PRO A 557 14.69 -46.23 3.31
N PHE A 558 13.83 -45.50 2.55
CA PHE A 558 13.79 -45.17 1.09
C PHE A 558 13.77 -46.29 0.00
N ARG A 559 12.72 -46.34 -0.85
CA ARG A 559 12.76 -46.14 -2.33
C ARG A 559 11.42 -46.38 -3.07
N ASN A 560 11.22 -45.52 -4.08
CA ASN A 560 10.39 -45.46 -5.30
C ASN A 560 9.54 -46.65 -5.82
N HIS A 561 8.47 -46.22 -6.51
CA HIS A 561 7.75 -46.74 -7.71
C HIS A 561 6.25 -46.93 -7.40
N GLY A 562 5.25 -46.59 -8.23
CA GLY A 562 5.13 -46.08 -9.59
C GLY A 562 3.62 -45.93 -9.91
N LYS A 563 3.33 -45.17 -10.98
CA LYS A 563 2.07 -44.92 -11.72
C LYS A 563 0.82 -45.80 -11.46
N TYR A 564 -0.37 -45.17 -11.48
CA TYR A 564 -1.45 -45.26 -12.51
C TYR A 564 -2.83 -44.90 -11.91
N GLU A 565 -3.31 -43.68 -12.20
CA GLU A 565 -4.66 -43.28 -12.68
C GLU A 565 -4.79 -41.74 -12.63
#